data_AF-A0A2E7TSW4-F1
#
_entry.id   AF-A0A2E7TSW4-F1
#
_cell.length_a   1.000
_cell.length_b   1.000
_cell.length_c   1.000
_cell.angle_alpha   90.00
_cell.angle_beta   90.00
_cell.angle_gamma   90.00
#
_symmetry.space_group_name_H-M   'P 1'
#
loop_
_entity.id
_entity.type
_entity.pdbx_description
1 polymer ?
#
loop_
_entity_poly.entity_id
_entity_poly.type
_entity_poly.pdbx_seq_one_letter_code
_entity_poly.pdbx_strand_id
1 'polypeptide(L)'
;MPKKTAGLTNRQREFARYYVEGRYSNAECARLAGYSPDAAKQHAYKLLDGTSYPLVTDLIKELREERERKYGVTLVGQLKRLDELSRGAEESGQFSAAINAEKIRSALGGLTIDRREQNHIHQLDQLSREEIVARLDDLRKRHPHAFDNMKRVEDASDRTPAMELIEAEVTEKDPLPAD
;
A
#
# COMPACT_ATOMS: atom_id res chain seq x y z
N MET A 1 30.32 10.94 -15.93
CA MET A 1 30.82 11.72 -14.79
C MET A 1 29.74 12.72 -14.39
N PRO A 2 29.44 12.93 -13.10
CA PRO A 2 28.47 13.95 -12.70
C PRO A 2 28.94 15.29 -13.26
N LYS A 3 28.03 16.02 -13.92
CA LYS A 3 28.34 17.33 -14.50
C LYS A 3 28.83 18.20 -13.34
N LYS A 4 30.08 18.72 -13.40
CA LYS A 4 30.51 19.76 -12.47
C LYS A 4 29.54 20.93 -12.65
N THR A 5 28.58 21.05 -11.75
CA THR A 5 27.65 22.16 -11.66
C THR A 5 28.46 23.38 -11.25
N ALA A 6 28.97 24.09 -12.26
CA ALA A 6 29.70 25.34 -12.09
C ALA A 6 28.82 26.30 -11.26
N GLY A 7 29.29 26.68 -10.07
CA GLY A 7 28.58 27.58 -9.15
C GLY A 7 28.33 27.02 -7.74
N LEU A 8 28.45 25.70 -7.52
CA LEU A 8 28.27 25.10 -6.18
C LEU A 8 29.53 25.17 -5.33
N THR A 9 29.42 25.83 -4.17
CA THR A 9 30.49 25.87 -3.16
C THR A 9 30.76 24.49 -2.56
N ASN A 10 31.95 24.28 -1.99
CA ASN A 10 32.29 22.99 -1.36
C ASN A 10 31.34 22.64 -0.20
N ARG A 11 30.97 23.65 0.62
CA ARG A 11 30.03 23.48 1.73
C ARG A 11 28.65 23.03 1.25
N GLN A 12 28.13 23.62 0.18
CA GLN A 12 26.83 23.21 -0.38
C GLN A 12 26.86 21.77 -0.92
N ARG A 13 27.98 21.35 -1.53
CA ARG A 13 28.16 19.98 -2.00
C ARG A 13 28.19 18.98 -0.85
N GLU A 14 28.90 19.28 0.24
CA GLU A 14 28.89 18.44 1.43
C GLU A 14 27.52 18.39 2.10
N PHE A 15 26.83 19.52 2.20
CA PHE A 15 25.47 19.56 2.74
C PHE A 15 24.54 18.63 1.96
N ALA A 16 24.54 18.73 0.63
CA ALA A 16 23.73 17.87 -0.23
C ALA A 16 24.07 16.38 -0.07
N ARG A 17 25.35 16.04 0.09
CA ARG A 17 25.79 14.65 0.36
C ARG A 17 25.21 14.11 1.66
N TYR A 18 25.42 14.81 2.78
CA TYR A 18 24.91 14.38 4.09
C TYR A 18 23.39 14.36 4.15
N TYR A 19 22.74 15.31 3.48
CA TYR A 19 21.28 15.39 3.41
C TYR A 19 20.69 14.19 2.68
N VAL A 20 21.25 13.81 1.52
CA VAL A 20 20.81 12.61 0.78
C VAL A 20 21.17 11.33 1.53
N GLU A 21 22.23 11.35 2.34
CA GLU A 21 22.62 10.21 3.18
C GLU A 21 21.50 9.79 4.13
N GLY A 22 20.77 10.76 4.71
CA GLY A 22 19.59 10.53 5.52
C GLY A 22 19.87 10.05 6.95
N ARG A 23 21.13 10.12 7.40
CA ARG A 23 21.55 9.70 8.76
C ARG A 23 21.48 10.80 9.82
N TYR A 24 21.55 12.06 9.38
CA TYR A 24 21.69 13.22 10.26
C TYR A 24 20.49 14.16 10.11
N SER A 25 20.24 14.98 11.13
CA SER A 25 19.25 16.06 11.01
C SER A 25 19.72 17.15 10.04
N ASN A 26 18.80 17.91 9.43
CA ASN A 26 19.17 18.96 8.46
C ASN A 26 20.17 19.98 9.05
N ALA A 27 19.99 20.36 10.31
CA ALA A 27 20.91 21.28 10.99
C ALA A 27 22.30 20.64 11.19
N GLU A 28 22.35 19.35 11.47
CA GLU A 28 23.60 18.61 11.62
C GLU A 28 24.31 18.40 10.28
N CYS A 29 23.58 18.14 9.19
CA CYS A 29 24.15 18.15 7.84
C CYS A 29 24.83 19.50 7.52
N ALA A 30 24.21 20.62 7.93
CA ALA A 30 24.82 21.94 7.75
C ALA A 30 26.07 22.13 8.63
N ARG A 31 26.08 21.64 9.87
CA ARG A 31 27.28 21.68 10.71
C ARG A 31 28.43 20.86 10.13
N LEU A 32 28.15 19.63 9.70
CA LEU A 32 29.13 18.74 9.06
C LEU A 32 29.65 19.33 7.75
N ALA A 33 28.81 20.05 7.02
CA ALA A 33 29.20 20.83 5.85
C ALA A 33 30.02 22.11 6.17
N GLY A 34 30.22 22.43 7.45
CA GLY A 34 31.05 23.52 7.93
C GLY A 34 30.31 24.83 8.21
N TYR A 35 28.98 24.86 8.26
CA TYR A 35 28.23 26.06 8.69
C TYR A 35 28.30 26.24 10.22
N SER A 36 28.21 27.50 10.67
CA SER A 36 28.24 27.82 12.12
C SER A 36 27.14 27.08 12.87
N PRO A 37 27.42 26.46 14.05
CA PRO A 37 26.44 25.72 14.83
C PRO A 37 25.16 26.51 15.17
N ASP A 38 25.31 27.81 15.44
CA ASP A 38 24.21 28.71 15.84
C ASP A 38 23.27 29.03 14.67
N ALA A 39 23.84 29.12 13.46
CA ALA A 39 23.10 29.42 12.24
C ALA A 39 22.76 28.18 11.40
N ALA A 40 23.24 26.99 11.78
CA ALA A 40 23.15 25.78 10.97
C ALA A 40 21.71 25.42 10.61
N LYS A 41 20.76 25.58 11.54
CA LYS A 41 19.33 25.33 11.28
C LYS A 41 18.76 26.28 10.21
N GLN A 42 19.10 27.56 10.28
CA GLN A 42 18.65 28.57 9.31
C GLN A 42 19.29 28.34 7.95
N HIS A 43 20.59 28.02 7.91
CA HIS A 43 21.29 27.68 6.68
C HIS A 43 20.71 26.44 6.03
N ALA A 44 20.44 25.37 6.80
CA ALA A 44 19.85 24.16 6.27
C ALA A 44 18.48 24.42 5.64
N TYR A 45 17.62 25.22 6.29
CA TYR A 45 16.34 25.63 5.73
C TYR A 45 16.51 26.39 4.40
N LYS A 46 17.41 27.38 4.36
CA LYS A 46 17.68 28.16 3.14
C LYS A 46 18.23 27.28 2.01
N LEU A 47 19.17 26.38 2.31
CA LEU A 47 19.78 25.50 1.32
C LEU A 47 18.81 24.50 0.68
N LEU A 48 17.70 24.20 1.36
CA LEU A 48 16.64 23.33 0.85
C LEU A 48 15.53 24.10 0.13
N ASP A 49 15.53 25.43 0.20
CA ASP A 49 14.62 26.27 -0.57
C ASP A 49 15.07 26.35 -2.03
N GLY A 50 14.27 25.77 -2.93
CA GLY A 50 14.53 25.77 -4.38
C GLY A 50 14.42 27.15 -5.02
N THR A 51 13.82 28.14 -4.34
CA THR A 51 13.75 29.52 -4.85
C THR A 51 15.09 30.23 -4.67
N SER A 52 15.67 30.14 -3.47
CA SER A 52 16.93 30.81 -3.12
C SER A 52 18.17 30.02 -3.55
N TYR A 53 18.11 28.69 -3.53
CA TYR A 53 19.23 27.79 -3.83
C TYR A 53 18.86 26.67 -4.82
N PRO A 54 18.41 27.00 -6.05
CA PRO A 54 17.97 26.00 -7.04
C PRO A 54 19.08 24.98 -7.39
N LEU A 55 20.34 25.41 -7.45
CA LEU A 55 21.46 24.52 -7.75
C LEU A 55 21.70 23.45 -6.67
N VAL A 56 21.41 23.77 -5.41
CA VAL A 56 21.56 22.81 -4.30
C VAL A 56 20.47 21.75 -4.39
N THR A 57 19.23 22.17 -4.68
CA THR A 57 18.10 21.24 -4.85
C THR A 57 18.28 20.35 -6.09
N ASP A 58 18.83 20.88 -7.18
CA ASP A 58 19.17 20.10 -8.37
C ASP A 58 20.22 19.04 -8.07
N LEU A 59 21.28 19.39 -7.33
CA LEU A 59 22.30 18.44 -6.90
C LEU A 59 21.70 17.35 -5.98
N ILE A 60 20.82 17.71 -5.05
CA ILE A 60 20.13 16.75 -4.20
C ILE A 60 19.32 15.77 -5.05
N LYS A 61 18.63 16.27 -6.08
CA LYS A 61 17.87 15.44 -7.02
C LYS A 61 18.78 14.47 -7.77
N GLU A 62 19.88 14.97 -8.35
CA GLU A 62 20.87 14.15 -9.05
C GLU A 62 21.44 13.05 -8.13
N LEU A 63 21.82 13.39 -6.90
CA LEU A 63 22.34 12.43 -5.92
C LEU A 63 21.30 11.37 -5.51
N ARG A 64 20.02 11.75 -5.41
CA ARG A 64 18.92 10.80 -5.16
C ARG A 64 18.70 9.88 -6.35
N GLU A 65 18.69 10.40 -7.56
CA GLU A 65 18.59 9.61 -8.80
C GLU A 65 19.77 8.66 -8.97
N GLU A 66 20.99 9.09 -8.63
CA GLU A 66 22.16 8.21 -8.62
C GLU A 66 22.04 7.10 -7.58
N ARG A 67 21.54 7.40 -6.37
CA ARG A 67 21.26 6.37 -5.37
C ARG A 67 20.18 5.41 -5.83
N GLU A 68 19.10 5.90 -6.40
CA GLU A 68 18.03 5.08 -6.95
C GLU A 68 18.57 4.18 -8.08
N ARG A 69 19.43 4.70 -8.95
CA ARG A 69 20.08 3.89 -9.99
C ARG A 69 21.00 2.80 -9.43
N LYS A 70 21.68 3.06 -8.31
CA LYS A 70 22.65 2.12 -7.69
C LYS A 70 22.01 1.12 -6.74
N TYR A 71 21.02 1.55 -5.97
CA TYR A 71 20.45 0.83 -4.83
C TYR A 71 18.93 0.71 -4.88
N GLY A 72 18.27 1.32 -5.87
CA GLY A 72 16.82 1.27 -6.04
C GLY A 72 16.34 -0.13 -6.38
N VAL A 73 15.24 -0.52 -5.76
CA VAL A 73 14.54 -1.78 -6.00
C VAL A 73 13.47 -1.49 -7.06
N THR A 74 13.84 -1.66 -8.34
CA THR A 74 12.89 -1.51 -9.46
C THR A 74 12.24 -2.85 -9.81
N LEU A 75 10.99 -2.84 -10.28
CA LEU A 75 10.29 -4.07 -10.70
C LEU A 75 11.10 -4.85 -11.75
N VAL A 76 11.52 -4.16 -12.81
CA VAL A 76 12.34 -4.76 -13.89
C VAL A 76 13.67 -5.30 -13.34
N GLY A 77 14.32 -4.56 -12.44
CA GLY A 77 15.55 -4.99 -11.79
C GLY A 77 15.36 -6.24 -10.92
N GLN A 78 14.27 -6.31 -10.16
CA GLN A 78 13.92 -7.47 -9.34
C GLN A 78 13.58 -8.70 -10.19
N LEU A 79 12.80 -8.52 -11.26
CA LEU A 79 12.50 -9.59 -12.21
C LEU A 79 13.78 -10.15 -12.85
N LYS A 80 14.70 -9.28 -13.28
CA LYS A 80 16.00 -9.69 -13.82
C LYS A 80 16.85 -10.42 -12.77
N ARG A 81 16.91 -9.88 -11.53
CA ARG A 81 17.69 -10.49 -10.46
C ARG A 81 17.17 -11.88 -10.08
N LEU A 82 15.86 -12.06 -10.04
CA LEU A 82 15.24 -13.36 -9.78
C LEU A 82 15.47 -14.36 -10.92
N ASP A 83 15.47 -13.91 -12.18
CA ASP A 83 15.84 -14.76 -13.34
C ASP A 83 17.29 -15.26 -13.23
N GLU A 84 18.24 -14.37 -12.91
CA GLU A 84 19.64 -14.74 -12.69
C GLU A 84 19.81 -15.72 -11.52
N LEU A 85 19.11 -15.48 -10.40
CA LEU A 85 19.15 -16.37 -9.23
C LEU A 85 18.54 -17.73 -9.54
N SER A 86 17.44 -17.75 -10.31
CA SER A 86 16.78 -18.97 -10.73
C SER A 86 17.73 -19.84 -11.55
N ARG A 87 18.28 -19.28 -12.64
CA ARG A 87 19.24 -19.99 -13.51
C ARG A 87 20.47 -20.48 -12.76
N GLY A 88 21.05 -19.62 -11.92
CA GLY A 88 22.23 -20.00 -11.13
C GLY A 88 21.93 -21.12 -10.11
N ALA A 89 20.71 -21.14 -9.56
CA ALA A 89 20.26 -22.23 -8.69
C ALA A 89 20.02 -23.52 -9.45
N GLU A 90 19.43 -23.48 -10.65
CA GLU A 90 19.27 -24.65 -11.54
C GLU A 90 20.63 -25.24 -11.94
N GLU A 91 21.57 -24.41 -12.37
CA GLU A 91 22.93 -24.81 -12.74
C GLU A 91 23.67 -25.46 -11.55
N SER A 92 23.39 -25.01 -10.33
CA SER A 92 23.95 -25.55 -9.10
C SER A 92 23.18 -26.77 -8.55
N GLY A 93 22.14 -27.25 -9.25
CA GLY A 93 21.28 -28.36 -8.81
C GLY A 93 20.34 -28.03 -7.64
N GLN A 94 20.21 -26.76 -7.27
CA GLN A 94 19.34 -26.28 -6.18
C GLN A 94 17.94 -25.94 -6.69
N PHE A 95 17.21 -26.93 -7.18
CA PHE A 95 15.90 -26.73 -7.81
C PHE A 95 14.84 -26.12 -6.89
N SER A 96 14.88 -26.37 -5.58
CA SER A 96 13.97 -25.74 -4.63
C SER A 96 14.14 -24.22 -4.57
N ALA A 97 15.38 -23.73 -4.64
CA ALA A 97 15.68 -22.30 -4.68
C ALA A 97 15.26 -21.69 -6.03
N ALA A 98 15.48 -22.39 -7.14
CA ALA A 98 15.05 -21.96 -8.47
C ALA A 98 13.52 -21.80 -8.57
N ILE A 99 12.77 -22.84 -8.18
CA ILE A 99 11.30 -22.82 -8.18
C ILE A 99 10.76 -21.68 -7.31
N ASN A 100 11.37 -21.43 -6.15
CA ASN A 100 10.98 -20.31 -5.29
C ASN A 100 11.26 -18.96 -5.94
N ALA A 101 12.39 -18.79 -6.63
CA ALA A 101 12.70 -17.57 -7.37
C ALA A 101 11.66 -17.30 -8.48
N GLU A 102 11.29 -18.33 -9.26
CA GLU A 102 10.26 -18.23 -10.30
C GLU A 102 8.85 -17.99 -9.74
N LYS A 103 8.52 -18.58 -8.59
CA LYS A 103 7.25 -18.32 -7.90
C LYS A 103 7.13 -16.85 -7.50
N ILE A 104 8.17 -16.29 -6.88
CA ILE A 104 8.19 -14.87 -6.50
C ILE A 104 8.15 -13.99 -7.76
N ARG A 105 8.88 -14.35 -8.81
CA ARG A 105 8.89 -13.64 -10.09
C ARG A 105 7.51 -13.62 -10.75
N SER A 106 6.81 -14.75 -10.74
CA SER A 106 5.44 -14.89 -11.24
C SER A 106 4.46 -14.02 -10.45
N ALA A 107 4.61 -13.98 -9.12
CA ALA A 107 3.82 -13.08 -8.26
C ALA A 107 4.12 -11.61 -8.54
N LEU A 108 5.40 -11.24 -8.71
CA LEU A 108 5.81 -9.87 -9.03
C LEU A 108 5.30 -9.42 -10.41
N GLY A 109 5.20 -10.35 -11.36
CA GLY A 109 4.59 -10.14 -12.67
C GLY A 109 3.06 -10.11 -12.66
N GLY A 110 2.42 -10.29 -11.51
CA GLY A 110 0.96 -10.29 -11.37
C GLY A 110 0.28 -11.55 -11.90
N LEU A 111 1.03 -12.61 -12.25
CA LEU A 111 0.48 -13.87 -12.74
C LEU A 111 -0.17 -14.70 -11.63
N THR A 112 0.27 -14.49 -10.39
CA THR A 112 -0.34 -15.12 -9.22
C THR A 112 -0.80 -14.04 -8.26
N ILE A 113 -2.08 -14.07 -7.89
CA ILE A 113 -2.67 -13.18 -6.89
C ILE A 113 -3.18 -14.07 -5.76
N ASP A 114 -2.79 -13.76 -4.52
CA ASP A 114 -3.36 -14.38 -3.32
C ASP A 114 -4.77 -13.82 -3.11
N ARG A 115 -5.76 -14.44 -3.74
CA ARG A 115 -7.17 -14.08 -3.51
C ARG A 115 -7.60 -14.69 -2.18
N ARG A 116 -7.44 -13.92 -1.11
CA ARG A 116 -8.14 -14.20 0.15
C ARG A 116 -9.55 -13.68 0.03
N GLU A 117 -10.47 -14.56 -0.30
CA GLU A 117 -11.89 -14.28 -0.11
C GLU A 117 -12.13 -14.22 1.39
N GLN A 118 -12.24 -12.99 1.92
CA GLN A 118 -12.68 -12.78 3.27
C GLN A 118 -14.16 -13.15 3.29
N ASN A 119 -14.44 -14.44 3.49
CA ASN A 119 -15.76 -14.97 3.75
C ASN A 119 -16.25 -14.38 5.08
N HIS A 120 -16.67 -13.12 5.07
CA HIS A 120 -17.66 -12.58 6.00
C HIS A 120 -19.00 -13.26 5.69
N ILE A 121 -19.01 -14.59 5.73
CA ILE A 121 -20.24 -15.33 5.97
C ILE A 121 -20.64 -14.84 7.34
N HIS A 122 -21.63 -13.97 7.41
CA HIS A 122 -22.30 -13.69 8.66
C HIS A 122 -22.82 -15.06 9.11
N GLN A 123 -22.10 -15.70 10.04
CA GLN A 123 -22.41 -17.02 10.59
C GLN A 123 -23.69 -16.95 11.45
N LEU A 124 -24.75 -16.29 10.96
CA LEU A 124 -26.05 -16.24 11.60
C LEU A 124 -26.62 -17.64 11.75
N ASP A 125 -26.34 -18.52 10.79
CA ASP A 125 -26.76 -19.93 10.79
C ASP A 125 -26.09 -20.77 11.89
N GLN A 126 -24.99 -20.28 12.48
CA GLN A 126 -24.29 -20.95 13.58
C GLN A 126 -24.65 -20.39 14.97
N LEU A 127 -25.42 -19.30 15.02
CA LEU A 127 -25.83 -18.70 16.29
C LEU A 127 -27.02 -19.45 16.87
N SER A 128 -26.94 -19.79 18.15
CA SER A 128 -28.10 -20.24 18.90
C SER A 128 -29.13 -19.12 19.03
N ARG A 129 -30.38 -19.49 19.30
CA ARG A 129 -31.48 -18.53 19.48
C ARG A 129 -31.14 -17.46 20.55
N GLU A 130 -30.47 -17.87 21.61
CA GLU A 130 -30.09 -16.99 22.72
C GLU A 130 -29.04 -15.96 22.31
N GLU A 131 -28.03 -16.38 21.54
CA GLU A 131 -26.99 -15.50 21.01
C GLU A 131 -27.56 -14.50 20.00
N ILE A 132 -28.53 -14.92 19.19
CA ILE A 132 -29.24 -14.02 18.26
C ILE A 132 -29.99 -12.94 19.04
N VAL A 133 -30.72 -13.31 20.10
CA VAL A 133 -31.45 -12.35 20.93
C VAL A 133 -30.50 -11.38 21.63
N ALA A 134 -29.42 -11.88 22.23
CA ALA A 134 -28.41 -11.05 22.88
C ALA A 134 -27.77 -10.06 21.89
N ARG A 135 -27.50 -10.50 20.66
CA ARG A 135 -26.96 -9.65 19.59
C ARG A 135 -27.96 -8.61 19.11
N LEU A 136 -29.24 -8.96 19.04
CA LEU A 136 -30.32 -8.02 18.70
C LEU A 136 -30.49 -6.95 19.77
N ASP A 137 -30.43 -7.33 21.06
CA ASP A 137 -30.50 -6.39 22.17
C ASP A 137 -29.31 -5.43 22.18
N ASP A 138 -28.11 -5.94 21.93
CA ASP A 138 -26.91 -5.12 21.80
C ASP A 138 -27.00 -4.15 20.60
N LEU A 139 -27.55 -4.59 19.47
CA LEU A 139 -27.82 -3.73 18.31
C LEU A 139 -28.80 -2.61 18.65
N ARG A 140 -29.88 -2.91 19.39
CA ARG A 140 -30.85 -1.89 19.84
C ARG A 140 -30.22 -0.85 20.77
N LYS A 141 -29.30 -1.27 21.65
CA LYS A 141 -28.57 -0.36 22.56
C LYS A 141 -27.59 0.53 21.80
N ARG A 142 -26.86 -0.01 20.82
CA ARG A 142 -25.85 0.73 20.06
C ARG A 142 -26.45 1.68 19.02
N HIS A 143 -27.63 1.36 18.49
CA HIS A 143 -28.28 2.13 17.44
C HIS A 143 -29.73 2.49 17.81
N PRO A 144 -29.97 3.25 18.89
CA PRO A 144 -31.32 3.54 19.36
C PRO A 144 -32.17 4.26 18.30
N HIS A 145 -31.57 5.24 17.60
CA HIS A 145 -32.22 6.00 16.53
C HIS A 145 -32.75 5.17 15.35
N ALA A 146 -32.22 3.95 15.14
CA ALA A 146 -32.66 3.08 14.06
C ALA A 146 -34.01 2.38 14.36
N PHE A 147 -34.45 2.39 15.62
CA PHE A 147 -35.65 1.68 16.08
C PHE A 147 -36.77 2.63 16.58
N ASP A 148 -36.56 3.95 16.54
CA ASP A 148 -37.46 4.95 17.13
C ASP A 148 -38.85 5.02 16.47
N ASN A 149 -39.00 4.61 15.22
CA ASN A 149 -40.26 4.68 14.46
C ASN A 149 -40.91 3.31 14.18
N MET A 150 -40.58 2.27 14.96
CA MET A 150 -41.19 0.95 14.76
C MET A 150 -42.58 0.87 15.41
N LYS A 151 -43.63 0.78 14.57
CA LYS A 151 -44.99 0.46 15.04
C LYS A 151 -45.03 -1.02 15.46
N ARG A 152 -45.42 -1.31 16.69
CA ARG A 152 -45.69 -2.69 17.11
C ARG A 152 -47.00 -3.13 16.45
N VAL A 153 -46.91 -4.09 15.54
CA VAL A 153 -48.08 -4.67 14.86
C VAL A 153 -48.59 -5.83 15.70
N GLU A 154 -49.60 -5.58 16.53
CA GLU A 154 -50.25 -6.62 17.37
C GLU A 154 -51.43 -7.27 16.64
N ASP A 155 -52.12 -6.53 15.75
CA ASP A 155 -53.27 -7.01 14.98
C ASP A 155 -52.91 -7.46 13.56
N ALA A 156 -53.58 -8.52 13.09
CA ALA A 156 -53.35 -9.08 11.76
C ALA A 156 -53.72 -8.12 10.61
N SER A 157 -54.64 -7.18 10.86
CA SER A 157 -55.09 -6.15 9.91
C SER A 157 -54.08 -5.03 9.68
N ASP A 158 -53.15 -4.82 10.60
CA ASP A 158 -52.09 -3.80 10.54
C ASP A 158 -50.82 -4.30 9.83
N ARG A 159 -50.81 -5.57 9.39
CA ARG A 159 -49.70 -6.16 8.64
C ARG A 159 -49.76 -5.67 7.20
N THR A 160 -48.64 -5.22 6.66
CA THR A 160 -48.51 -5.09 5.20
C THR A 160 -48.76 -6.46 4.55
N PRO A 161 -49.54 -6.53 3.46
CA PRO A 161 -49.75 -7.79 2.74
C PRO A 161 -48.37 -8.38 2.40
N ALA A 162 -48.21 -9.68 2.65
CA ALA A 162 -46.98 -10.37 2.30
C ALA A 162 -46.71 -10.12 0.81
N MET A 163 -45.48 -9.72 0.48
CA MET A 163 -45.06 -9.62 -0.91
C MET A 163 -45.35 -10.99 -1.54
N GLU A 164 -46.19 -11.02 -2.58
CA GLU A 164 -46.43 -12.26 -3.31
C GLU A 164 -45.06 -12.79 -3.74
N LEU A 165 -44.75 -14.04 -3.36
CA LEU A 165 -43.62 -14.73 -3.95
C LEU A 165 -43.91 -14.72 -5.46
N ILE A 166 -43.11 -13.97 -6.21
CA ILE A 166 -43.07 -14.14 -7.65
C ILE A 166 -42.44 -15.52 -7.84
N GLU A 167 -43.29 -16.54 -7.96
CA GLU A 167 -42.87 -17.84 -8.46
C GLU A 167 -42.38 -17.58 -9.88
N ALA A 168 -41.07 -17.57 -10.07
CA ALA A 168 -40.49 -17.44 -11.39
C ALA A 168 -40.93 -18.66 -12.21
N GLU A 169 -41.81 -18.45 -13.18
CA GLU A 169 -42.06 -19.47 -14.20
C GLU A 169 -40.75 -19.73 -14.95
N VAL A 170 -40.29 -20.98 -14.88
CA VAL A 170 -39.09 -21.42 -15.60
C VAL A 170 -39.38 -21.22 -17.09
N THR A 171 -38.67 -20.28 -17.72
CA THR A 171 -38.81 -20.05 -19.15
C THR A 171 -38.15 -21.21 -19.90
N GLU A 172 -38.95 -22.08 -20.52
CA GLU A 172 -38.47 -23.21 -21.35
C GLU A 172 -37.77 -22.76 -22.64
N LYS A 173 -37.79 -21.46 -22.98
CA LYS A 173 -37.41 -20.97 -24.31
C LYS A 173 -35.94 -20.65 -24.54
N ASP A 174 -35.08 -20.74 -23.54
CA ASP A 174 -33.62 -20.69 -23.74
C ASP A 174 -32.90 -21.31 -22.52
N PRO A 175 -32.72 -22.64 -22.47
CA PRO A 175 -31.84 -23.23 -21.48
C PRO A 175 -30.40 -22.78 -21.74
N LEU A 176 -29.71 -22.35 -20.68
CA LEU A 176 -28.26 -22.09 -20.71
C LEU A 176 -27.54 -23.32 -21.29
N PRO A 177 -26.58 -23.14 -22.23
CA PRO A 177 -25.82 -24.25 -22.74
C PRO A 177 -25.08 -24.94 -21.59
N ALA A 178 -25.26 -26.25 -21.47
CA ALA A 178 -24.48 -27.06 -20.54
C ALA A 178 -23.04 -27.11 -21.05
N ASP A 179 -22.10 -26.59 -20.26
CA ASP A 179 -20.66 -26.83 -20.42
C ASP A 179 -20.30 -28.30 -20.20
#